data_AF-A0A7C3LHZ6-F1
#
_entry.id   AF-A0A7C3LHZ6-F1
#
_cell.length_a   1.000
_cell.length_b   1.000
_cell.length_c   1.000
_cell.angle_alpha   90.00
_cell.angle_beta   90.00
_cell.angle_gamma   90.00
#
_symmetry.space_group_name_H-M   'P 1'
#
loop_
_entity.id
_entity.type
_entity.pdbx_description
1 polymer ?
#
loop_
_entity_poly.entity_id
_entity_poly.type
_entity_poly.pdbx_seq_one_letter_code
_entity_poly.pdbx_strand_id
1 'polypeptide(L)'
;MRVPAAAVGLALCLCWSAAAQQEDSGGLDERTRIILDVTRVNLLFTVTDKRGRFVTNLAKEDFLIREGKHNQKILEFVAETDLPLRLAILVDT
;
A
#
# COMPACT_ATOMS: atom_id res chain seq x y z
N MET A 1 -73.70 -12.91 26.04
CA MET A 1 -74.21 -14.29 25.86
C MET A 1 -73.14 -15.12 25.15
N ARG A 2 -72.69 -16.18 25.81
CA ARG A 2 -72.15 -17.45 25.28
C ARG A 2 -70.97 -17.40 24.30
N VAL A 3 -69.79 -17.60 24.89
CA VAL A 3 -68.57 -18.20 24.32
C VAL A 3 -68.90 -19.60 23.76
N PRO A 4 -68.15 -20.10 22.76
CA PRO A 4 -67.62 -21.45 22.93
C PRO A 4 -66.11 -21.50 22.74
N ALA A 5 -65.52 -22.29 23.63
CA ALA A 5 -64.11 -22.62 23.74
C ALA A 5 -63.82 -23.97 23.03
N ALA A 6 -62.53 -24.29 23.00
CA ALA A 6 -61.87 -25.54 22.58
C ALA A 6 -61.41 -25.54 21.10
N ALA A 7 -60.22 -26.01 20.73
CA ALA A 7 -59.32 -26.93 21.42
C ALA A 7 -57.85 -26.74 21.00
N VAL A 8 -56.98 -26.86 22.00
CA VAL A 8 -55.64 -27.47 22.01
C VAL A 8 -55.07 -27.92 20.66
N GLY A 9 -53.97 -27.28 20.24
CA GLY A 9 -53.10 -27.74 19.15
C GLY A 9 -51.62 -27.59 19.53
N LEU A 10 -51.06 -28.71 20.01
CA LEU A 10 -49.68 -29.17 19.90
C LEU A 10 -48.51 -28.16 19.97
N ALA A 11 -47.72 -28.30 21.03
CA ALA A 11 -46.32 -27.91 21.08
C ALA A 11 -45.52 -28.53 19.91
N LEU A 12 -45.14 -27.72 18.92
CA LEU A 12 -44.11 -28.04 17.92
C LEU A 12 -43.89 -26.81 17.03
N CYS A 13 -43.14 -25.81 17.50
CA CYS A 13 -42.43 -24.85 16.63
C CYS A 13 -41.36 -24.04 17.40
N LEU A 14 -40.86 -24.54 18.54
CA LEU A 14 -39.70 -23.93 19.24
C LEU A 14 -38.35 -24.35 18.63
N CYS A 15 -38.33 -24.99 17.46
CA CYS A 15 -37.10 -25.39 16.78
C CYS A 15 -37.19 -25.14 15.26
N TRP A 16 -37.49 -23.91 14.84
CA TRP A 16 -37.26 -23.55 13.44
C TRP A 16 -36.98 -22.06 13.25
N SER A 17 -35.88 -21.58 13.83
CA SER A 17 -35.14 -20.44 13.28
C SER A 17 -33.71 -20.39 13.85
N ALA A 18 -33.04 -21.54 13.90
CA ALA A 18 -31.57 -21.59 14.06
C ALA A 18 -30.83 -21.47 12.71
N ALA A 19 -31.55 -21.19 11.62
CA ALA A 19 -30.99 -21.06 10.27
C ALA A 19 -31.10 -19.63 9.70
N ALA A 20 -31.37 -18.63 10.55
CA ALA A 20 -31.34 -17.21 10.14
C ALA A 20 -30.05 -16.51 10.59
N GLN A 21 -28.96 -17.26 10.76
CA GLN A 21 -27.63 -16.69 10.91
C GLN A 21 -26.73 -17.26 9.82
N GLN A 22 -26.90 -16.73 8.63
CA GLN A 22 -25.85 -16.73 7.64
C GLN A 22 -25.68 -15.28 7.21
N GLU A 23 -24.80 -14.58 7.94
CA GLU A 23 -24.23 -13.32 7.48
C GLU A 23 -23.40 -13.64 6.23
N ASP A 24 -23.99 -13.44 5.06
CA ASP A 24 -23.27 -13.40 3.79
C ASP A 24 -22.55 -12.05 3.66
N SER A 25 -21.46 -11.92 4.40
CA SER A 25 -20.55 -10.76 4.32
C SER A 25 -19.43 -10.96 3.28
N GLY A 26 -19.47 -12.06 2.51
CA GLY A 26 -18.30 -12.54 1.76
C GLY A 26 -18.17 -12.10 0.30
N GLY A 27 -19.13 -11.34 -0.25
CA GLY A 27 -19.24 -11.16 -1.71
C GLY A 27 -18.75 -9.84 -2.32
N LEU A 28 -18.37 -8.85 -1.51
CA LEU A 28 -18.05 -7.50 -1.99
C LEU A 28 -16.53 -7.24 -2.13
N ASP A 29 -15.70 -7.94 -1.37
CA ASP A 29 -14.26 -7.64 -1.28
C ASP A 29 -13.45 -8.17 -2.49
N GLU A 30 -13.84 -9.31 -3.08
CA GLU A 30 -13.16 -9.84 -4.28
C GLU A 30 -13.45 -9.05 -5.56
N ARG A 31 -14.66 -8.49 -5.69
CA ARG A 31 -15.08 -7.79 -6.92
C ARG A 31 -14.48 -6.38 -7.06
N THR A 32 -13.81 -5.87 -6.02
CA THR A 32 -13.23 -4.50 -6.01
C THR A 32 -11.70 -4.51 -5.84
N ARG A 33 -11.04 -5.67 -5.86
CA ARG A 33 -9.58 -5.75 -5.78
C ARG A 33 -8.94 -5.30 -7.09
N ILE A 34 -8.25 -4.16 -7.05
CA ILE A 34 -7.42 -3.67 -8.17
C ILE A 34 -6.00 -4.21 -7.99
N ILE A 35 -5.54 -5.04 -8.93
CA ILE A 35 -4.16 -5.52 -9.01
C ILE A 35 -3.50 -4.81 -10.17
N LEU A 36 -2.37 -4.16 -9.93
CA LEU A 36 -1.60 -3.44 -10.94
C LEU A 36 -0.12 -3.77 -10.78
N ASP A 37 0.50 -4.21 -11.87
CA ASP A 37 1.96 -4.33 -11.94
C ASP A 37 2.57 -2.94 -12.16
N VAL A 38 3.47 -2.53 -11.27
CA VAL A 38 4.16 -1.24 -11.35
C VAL A 38 5.68 -1.45 -11.33
N THR A 39 6.37 -0.74 -12.22
CA THR A 39 7.83 -0.74 -12.27
C THR A 39 8.37 0.33 -11.32
N ARG A 40 9.11 -0.10 -10.28
CA ARG A 40 9.89 0.81 -9.42
C ARG A 40 11.33 0.84 -9.92
N VAL A 41 11.87 2.04 -10.11
CA VAL A 41 13.26 2.24 -10.51
C VAL A 41 14.00 3.01 -9.42
N ASN A 42 15.11 2.46 -8.95
CA ASN A 42 16.00 3.13 -8.01
C ASN A 42 17.05 3.93 -8.77
N LEU A 43 17.21 5.21 -8.41
CA LEU A 43 18.17 6.13 -9.03
C LEU A 43 19.23 6.51 -8.00
N LEU A 44 20.49 6.18 -8.28
CA LEU A 44 21.64 6.63 -7.50
C LEU A 44 22.30 7.82 -8.22
N PHE A 45 22.53 8.91 -7.51
CA PHE A 45 23.14 10.11 -8.07
C PHE A 45 23.99 10.85 -7.03
N THR A 46 24.85 11.76 -7.50
CA THR A 46 25.69 12.63 -6.66
C THR A 46 25.50 14.08 -7.11
N VAL A 47 25.42 15.01 -6.16
CA VAL A 47 25.32 16.44 -6.45
C VAL A 47 26.60 17.14 -6.02
N THR A 48 27.17 17.93 -6.93
CA THR A 48 28.36 18.77 -6.68
C THR A 48 28.07 20.23 -7.00
N ASP A 49 28.76 21.14 -6.30
CA ASP A 49 28.75 22.55 -6.63
C ASP A 49 29.67 22.85 -7.83
N LYS A 50 29.68 24.11 -8.29
CA LYS A 50 30.54 24.56 -9.41
C LYS A 50 32.04 24.38 -9.17
N ARG A 51 32.46 24.17 -7.92
CA ARG A 51 33.87 23.95 -7.52
C ARG A 51 34.18 22.48 -7.28
N GLY A 52 33.23 21.58 -7.55
CA GLY A 52 33.38 20.13 -7.38
C GLY A 52 33.19 19.63 -5.95
N ARG A 53 32.69 20.46 -5.02
CA ARG A 53 32.42 20.02 -3.64
C ARG A 53 31.07 19.32 -3.57
N PHE A 54 30.98 18.24 -2.80
CA PHE A 54 29.71 17.55 -2.58
C PHE A 54 28.70 18.43 -1.84
N VAL A 55 27.45 18.41 -2.31
CA VAL A 55 26.32 19.05 -1.65
C VAL A 55 25.57 17.98 -0.86
N THR A 56 25.55 18.10 0.47
CA THR A 56 25.08 17.03 1.38
C THR A 56 23.80 17.37 2.14
N ASN A 57 23.24 18.57 1.92
CA ASN A 57 22.11 19.10 2.68
C ASN A 57 20.85 19.33 1.82
N LEU A 58 20.70 18.57 0.73
CA LEU A 58 19.50 18.61 -0.11
C LEU A 58 18.42 17.68 0.45
N ALA A 59 17.18 18.12 0.34
CA ALA A 59 16.00 17.34 0.70
C ALA A 59 15.27 16.86 -0.56
N LYS A 60 14.29 15.98 -0.40
CA LYS A 60 13.48 15.41 -1.48
C LYS A 60 12.85 16.50 -2.36
N GLU A 61 12.44 17.60 -1.75
CA GLU A 61 11.73 18.72 -2.37
C GLU A 61 12.61 19.51 -3.35
N ASP A 62 13.94 19.36 -3.24
CA ASP A 62 14.91 20.00 -4.14
C ASP A 62 15.04 19.25 -5.48
N PHE A 63 14.36 18.10 -5.63
CA PHE A 63 14.47 17.24 -6.82
C PHE A 63 13.14 17.15 -7.58
N LEU A 64 13.25 17.24 -8.91
CA LEU A 64 12.17 16.94 -9.85
C LEU A 64 12.61 15.82 -10.78
N ILE A 65 11.91 14.69 -10.73
CA ILE A 65 12.13 13.58 -11.68
C ILE A 65 11.14 13.72 -12.83
N ARG A 66 11.66 13.66 -14.06
CA ARG A 66 10.83 13.70 -15.27
C ARG A 66 11.16 12.52 -16.17
N GLU A 67 10.12 11.93 -16.73
CA GLU A 67 10.22 10.91 -17.78
C GLU A 67 9.54 11.46 -19.04
N GLY A 68 10.34 11.80 -20.05
CA GLY A 68 9.88 12.57 -21.18
C GLY A 68 9.29 13.92 -20.73
N LYS A 69 7.98 14.10 -20.90
CA LYS A 69 7.27 15.32 -20.51
C LYS A 69 6.54 15.20 -19.17
N HIS A 70 6.50 14.02 -18.56
CA HIS A 70 5.73 13.73 -17.36
C HIS A 70 6.58 13.84 -16.09
N ASN A 71 6.00 14.37 -15.01
CA ASN A 71 6.65 14.43 -13.71
C ASN A 71 6.39 13.13 -12.94
N GLN A 72 7.44 12.52 -12.42
CA GLN A 72 7.37 11.28 -11.66
C GLN A 72 7.37 11.58 -10.16
N LYS A 73 6.54 10.84 -9.42
CA LYS A 73 6.49 10.95 -7.95
C LYS A 73 7.68 10.21 -7.35
N ILE A 74 8.45 10.90 -6.51
CA ILE A 74 9.47 10.27 -5.68
C ILE A 74 8.76 9.56 -4.52
N LEU A 75 8.77 8.22 -4.54
CA LEU A 75 8.15 7.39 -3.50
C LEU A 75 9.01 7.36 -2.22
N GLU A 76 10.33 7.28 -2.39
CA GLU A 76 11.30 7.14 -1.33
C GLU A 76 12.54 7.97 -1.69
N PHE A 77 13.12 8.61 -0.68
CA PHE A 77 14.33 9.42 -0.82
C PHE A 77 15.24 9.12 0.35
N VAL A 78 16.49 8.76 0.07
CA VAL A 78 17.51 8.49 1.06
C VAL A 78 18.74 9.31 0.70
N ALA A 79 19.18 10.16 1.62
CA ALA A 79 20.45 10.86 1.51
C ALA A 79 21.55 9.95 2.05
N GLU A 80 22.07 9.09 1.17
CA GLU A 80 23.11 8.11 1.51
C GLU A 80 24.43 8.83 1.84
N THR A 81 24.84 8.85 3.10
CA THR A 81 26.08 9.51 3.56
C THR A 81 27.19 8.55 3.96
N ASP A 82 26.89 7.26 4.12
CA ASP A 82 27.75 6.23 4.69
C ASP A 82 28.03 5.06 3.73
N LEU A 83 27.71 5.21 2.45
CA LEU A 83 28.04 4.22 1.42
C LEU A 83 29.56 3.97 1.38
N PRO A 84 30.00 2.70 1.34
CA PRO A 84 31.42 2.38 1.35
C PRO A 84 32.09 2.89 0.06
N LEU A 85 32.97 3.88 0.21
CA LEU A 85 33.81 4.42 -0.87
C LEU A 85 34.83 3.35 -1.29
N ARG A 86 34.74 2.88 -2.54
CA ARG A 86 35.74 1.98 -3.15
C ARG A 86 36.65 2.80 -4.05
N LEU A 87 37.87 3.07 -3.59
CA LEU A 87 38.89 3.82 -4.34
C LEU A 87 40.01 2.87 -4.78
N ALA A 88 40.31 2.87 -6.07
CA ALA A 88 41.51 2.24 -6.62
C ALA A 88 42.52 3.34 -6.93
N ILE A 89 43.70 3.29 -6.32
CA ILE A 89 44.80 4.24 -6.57
C ILE A 89 45.89 3.45 -7.29
N LEU A 90 46.26 3.92 -8.48
CA LEU A 90 47.45 3.45 -9.19
C LEU A 90 48.52 4.53 -9.08
N VAL A 91 49.66 4.18 -8.52
CA VAL A 91 50.83 5.06 -8.42
C VAL A 91 51.93 4.44 -9.26
N ASP A 92 52.44 5.21 -10.21
CA ASP A 92 53.63 4.89 -10.99
C ASP A 92 54.80 5.73 -10.45
N THR A 93 55.90 5.06 -10.11
CA THR A 93 57.16 5.69 -9.67
C THR A 93 58.33 4.97 -10.29
#